data_AF-A0A944F177-F1
#
_entry.id   AF-A0A944F177-F1
#
_cell.length_a   1.000
_cell.length_b   1.000
_cell.length_c   1.000
_cell.angle_alpha   90.00
_cell.angle_beta   90.00
_cell.angle_gamma   90.00
#
_symmetry.space_group_name_H-M   'P 1'
#
loop_
_entity.id
_entity.type
_entity.pdbx_description
1 polymer ?
#
loop_
_entity_poly.entity_id
_entity_poly.type
_entity_poly.pdbx_seq_one_letter_code
_entity_poly.pdbx_strand_id
1 'polypeptide(L)'
;MRSAVLNLMYPPMTLLTQLVRGDQDRFTTKLAKTVEWHKDFWTRDEERERDSDGIIALGHLALACLALDSGFSVEVESEYLPKYLLDGGWVGEFPT
;
A
#
# COMPACT_ATOMS: atom_id res chain seq x y z
N MET A 1 7.25 -3.72 -19.53
CA MET A 1 7.32 -2.28 -19.15
C MET A 1 5.94 -1.57 -19.12
N ARG A 2 5.15 -1.55 -20.21
CA ARG A 2 3.85 -0.81 -20.25
C ARG A 2 2.79 -1.29 -19.23
N SER A 3 2.72 -2.60 -18.94
CA SER A 3 1.76 -3.14 -17.95
C SER A 3 2.15 -2.83 -16.49
N ALA A 4 3.45 -2.76 -16.19
CA ALA A 4 3.93 -2.44 -14.84
C ALA A 4 3.65 -0.96 -14.49
N VAL A 5 3.85 -0.04 -15.44
CA VAL A 5 3.52 1.38 -15.23
C VAL A 5 2.02 1.58 -14.96
N LEU A 6 1.13 0.90 -15.69
CA LEU A 6 -0.31 1.04 -15.46
C LEU A 6 -0.79 0.37 -14.17
N ASN A 7 -0.19 -0.75 -13.77
CA ASN A 7 -0.65 -1.53 -12.62
C ASN A 7 0.05 -1.16 -11.31
N LEU A 8 1.28 -0.63 -11.34
CA LEU A 8 2.04 -0.23 -10.15
C LEU A 8 2.19 1.29 -9.98
N MET A 9 2.25 2.09 -11.05
CA MET A 9 2.50 3.54 -10.94
C MET A 9 1.23 4.42 -10.97
N TYR A 10 0.18 4.01 -11.70
CA TYR A 10 -1.09 4.75 -11.72
C TYR A 10 -1.85 4.72 -10.38
N PRO A 11 -1.91 3.59 -9.65
CA PRO A 11 -2.65 3.53 -8.38
C PRO A 11 -2.10 4.48 -7.29
N PRO A 12 -0.77 4.62 -7.09
CA PRO A 12 -0.18 5.63 -6.19
C PRO A 12 -0.63 7.06 -6.46
N MET A 13 -0.77 7.48 -7.72
CA MET A 13 -1.21 8.85 -8.04
C MET A 13 -2.63 9.13 -7.54
N THR A 14 -3.50 8.13 -7.60
CA THR A 14 -4.88 8.30 -7.11
C THR A 14 -4.97 8.36 -5.59
N LEU A 15 -4.10 7.63 -4.88
CA LEU A 15 -3.97 7.73 -3.42
C LEU A 15 -3.41 9.09 -3.00
N LEU A 16 -2.30 9.51 -3.62
CA LEU A 16 -1.70 10.83 -3.38
C LEU A 16 -2.70 11.96 -3.61
N THR A 17 -3.55 11.84 -4.64
CA THR A 17 -4.62 12.82 -4.92
C THR A 17 -5.62 12.92 -3.77
N GLN A 18 -6.05 11.80 -3.17
CA GLN A 18 -7.00 11.85 -2.05
C GLN A 18 -6.34 12.37 -0.78
N LEU A 19 -5.08 11.98 -0.54
CA LEU A 19 -4.29 12.47 0.59
C LEU A 19 -4.16 14.00 0.55
N VAL A 20 -3.75 14.57 -0.59
CA VAL A 20 -3.64 16.02 -0.78
C VAL A 20 -5.00 16.73 -0.65
N ARG A 21 -6.10 16.07 -0.99
CA ARG A 21 -7.45 16.61 -0.86
C ARG A 21 -8.05 16.50 0.54
N GLY A 22 -7.41 15.76 1.46
CA GLY A 22 -7.97 15.52 2.78
C GLY A 22 -9.16 14.53 2.79
N ASP A 23 -9.39 13.76 1.72
CA ASP A 23 -10.56 12.87 1.59
C ASP A 23 -10.23 11.45 2.10
N GLN A 24 -10.38 11.25 3.40
CA GLN A 24 -10.05 9.99 4.08
C GLN A 24 -10.88 8.81 3.57
N ASP A 25 -12.20 8.96 3.42
CA ASP A 25 -13.06 7.86 2.99
C ASP A 25 -12.69 7.36 1.59
N ARG A 26 -12.41 8.29 0.67
CA ARG A 26 -11.91 7.92 -0.66
C ARG A 26 -10.50 7.35 -0.61
N PHE A 27 -9.63 7.86 0.27
CA PHE A 27 -8.30 7.31 0.45
C PHE A 27 -8.37 5.83 0.89
N THR A 28 -9.14 5.52 1.93
CA THR A 28 -9.33 4.14 2.44
C THR A 28 -9.88 3.21 1.36
N THR A 29 -10.92 3.64 0.66
CA THR A 29 -11.51 2.86 -0.46
C THR A 29 -10.48 2.61 -1.57
N LYS A 30 -9.67 3.63 -1.89
CA LYS A 30 -8.66 3.53 -2.93
C LYS A 30 -7.53 2.60 -2.49
N LEU A 31 -7.09 2.69 -1.24
CA LEU A 31 -5.97 1.90 -0.69
C LEU A 31 -6.29 0.41 -0.77
N ALA A 32 -7.46 0.00 -0.28
CA ALA A 32 -7.92 -1.38 -0.36
C ALA A 32 -7.86 -1.91 -1.80
N LYS A 33 -8.41 -1.14 -2.75
CA LYS A 33 -8.41 -1.51 -4.17
C LYS A 33 -7.01 -1.59 -4.78
N THR A 34 -6.11 -0.68 -4.40
CA THR A 34 -4.75 -0.69 -4.93
C THR A 34 -3.94 -1.88 -4.43
N VAL A 35 -4.18 -2.32 -3.19
CA VAL A 35 -3.55 -3.51 -2.61
C VAL A 35 -4.07 -4.78 -3.26
N GLU A 36 -5.37 -4.86 -3.54
CA GLU A 36 -5.94 -5.97 -4.34
C GLU A 36 -5.29 -6.05 -5.73
N TRP A 37 -5.13 -4.91 -6.41
CA TRP A 37 -4.46 -4.90 -7.71
C TRP A 37 -2.99 -5.28 -7.66
N HIS A 38 -2.29 -4.95 -6.58
CA HIS A 38 -0.91 -5.41 -6.37
C HIS A 38 -0.88 -6.93 -6.27
N LYS A 39 -1.75 -7.53 -5.44
CA LYS A 39 -1.92 -8.99 -5.35
C LYS A 39 -2.19 -9.60 -6.71
N ASP A 40 -3.24 -9.14 -7.40
CA ASP A 40 -3.65 -9.68 -8.71
C ASP A 40 -2.54 -9.63 -9.76
N PHE A 41 -1.66 -8.62 -9.69
CA PHE A 41 -0.54 -8.48 -10.61
C PHE A 41 0.58 -9.48 -10.33
N TRP A 42 0.94 -9.65 -9.06
CA TRP A 42 2.06 -10.46 -8.61
C TRP A 42 1.74 -11.94 -8.51
N THR A 43 0.49 -12.33 -8.25
CA THR A 43 0.07 -13.74 -8.22
C THR A 43 -0.46 -14.24 -9.57
N ARG A 44 -0.19 -13.51 -10.66
CA ARG A 44 -0.76 -13.82 -11.99
C ARG A 44 -0.13 -15.03 -12.66
N ASP A 45 1.13 -15.31 -12.36
CA ASP A 45 1.89 -16.44 -12.88
C ASP A 45 3.01 -16.82 -11.91
N GLU A 46 3.48 -18.07 -11.99
CA GLU A 46 4.47 -18.62 -11.05
C GLU A 46 5.81 -17.87 -11.04
N GLU A 47 6.18 -17.20 -12.14
CA GLU A 47 7.41 -16.42 -12.21
C GLU A 47 7.30 -15.19 -11.32
N ARG A 48 6.19 -14.45 -11.44
CA ARG A 48 5.93 -13.25 -10.62
C ARG A 48 5.66 -13.57 -9.17
N GLU A 49 4.99 -14.69 -8.88
CA GLU A 49 4.68 -15.07 -7.50
C GLU A 49 5.96 -15.34 -6.70
N ARG A 50 7.04 -15.75 -7.37
CA ARG A 50 8.37 -15.99 -6.77
C ARG A 50 9.27 -14.75 -6.78
N ASP A 51 8.81 -13.65 -7.36
CA ASP A 51 9.59 -12.40 -7.42
C ASP A 51 9.49 -11.64 -6.09
N SER A 52 10.65 -11.27 -5.55
CA SER A 52 10.74 -10.52 -4.29
C SER A 52 10.09 -9.14 -4.35
N ASP A 53 10.01 -8.52 -5.53
CA ASP A 53 9.39 -7.21 -5.71
C ASP A 53 7.88 -7.23 -5.42
N GLY A 54 7.25 -8.41 -5.46
CA GLY A 54 5.83 -8.60 -5.16
C GLY A 54 5.48 -8.72 -3.68
N ILE A 55 6.46 -8.97 -2.81
CA ILE A 55 6.21 -9.29 -1.40
C ILE A 55 5.56 -8.12 -0.66
N ILE A 56 5.96 -6.89 -0.97
CA ILE A 56 5.46 -5.67 -0.30
C ILE A 56 4.93 -4.70 -1.35
N ALA A 57 3.76 -4.14 -1.10
CA ALA A 57 3.20 -3.06 -1.91
C ALA A 57 3.87 -1.72 -1.55
N LEU A 58 5.19 -1.60 -1.76
CA LEU A 58 6.03 -0.54 -1.18
C LEU A 58 5.51 0.88 -1.45
N GLY A 59 5.07 1.17 -2.67
CA GLY A 59 4.49 2.49 -3.01
C GLY A 59 3.17 2.78 -2.30
N HIS A 60 2.33 1.76 -2.10
CA HIS A 60 1.06 1.88 -1.37
C HIS A 60 1.31 2.01 0.13
N LEU A 61 2.27 1.24 0.67
CA LEU A 61 2.72 1.33 2.06
C LEU A 61 3.24 2.72 2.40
N ALA A 62 4.12 3.28 1.56
CA ALA A 62 4.65 4.63 1.77
C ALA A 62 3.52 5.69 1.85
N LEU A 63 2.49 5.58 1.00
CA LEU A 63 1.35 6.49 1.03
C LEU A 63 0.43 6.27 2.24
N ALA A 64 0.30 5.03 2.71
CA ALA A 64 -0.42 4.73 3.94
C ALA A 64 0.29 5.31 5.17
N CYS A 65 1.63 5.20 5.25
CA CYS A 65 2.42 5.87 6.30
C CYS A 65 2.23 7.39 6.26
N LEU A 66 2.33 8.02 5.08
CA LEU A 66 2.10 9.47 4.96
C LEU A 66 0.67 9.88 5.36
N ALA A 67 -0.32 9.03 5.13
CA ALA A 67 -1.69 9.27 5.56
C ALA A 67 -1.81 9.24 7.10
N LEU A 68 -1.18 8.27 7.76
CA LEU A 68 -1.10 8.22 9.22
C LEU A 68 -0.40 9.47 9.79
N ASP A 69 0.74 9.86 9.20
CA ASP A 69 1.47 11.09 9.58
C ASP A 69 0.62 12.36 9.39
N SER A 70 -0.35 12.31 8.46
CA SER A 70 -1.30 13.39 8.17
C SER A 70 -2.58 13.33 9.01
N GLY A 71 -2.69 12.38 9.95
CA GLY A 71 -3.82 12.23 10.86
C GLY A 71 -5.00 11.41 10.33
N PHE A 72 -4.84 10.71 9.20
CA PHE A 72 -5.86 9.78 8.72
C PHE A 72 -5.82 8.47 9.53
N SER A 73 -6.95 7.77 9.62
CA SER A 73 -6.93 6.36 10.02
C SER A 73 -6.71 5.45 8.79
N VAL A 74 -5.90 4.40 8.98
CA VAL A 74 -5.71 3.35 7.97
C VAL A 74 -6.16 2.02 8.58
N GLU A 75 -7.34 1.55 8.17
CA GLU A 75 -7.96 0.30 8.67
C GLU A 75 -7.80 -0.88 7.69
N VAL A 76 -7.12 -0.66 6.56
CA VAL A 76 -6.91 -1.69 5.54
C VAL A 76 -5.85 -2.69 6.03
N GLU A 77 -6.29 -3.90 6.35
CA GLU A 77 -5.41 -5.02 6.69
C GLU A 77 -5.01 -5.83 5.45
N SER A 78 -3.70 -6.05 5.27
CA SER A 78 -3.20 -6.86 4.15
C SER A 78 -1.80 -7.40 4.43
N GLU A 79 -1.50 -8.60 3.91
CA GLU A 79 -0.15 -9.17 3.87
C GLU A 79 0.85 -8.28 3.12
N TYR A 80 0.39 -7.47 2.15
CA TYR A 80 1.21 -6.53 1.38
C TYR A 80 1.40 -5.18 2.07
N LEU A 81 0.74 -4.94 3.21
CA LEU A 81 0.89 -3.77 4.09
C LEU A 81 1.32 -4.24 5.49
N PRO A 82 2.60 -4.63 5.68
CA PRO A 82 3.04 -5.17 6.95
C PRO A 82 2.77 -4.21 8.11
N LYS A 83 1.91 -4.64 9.04
CA LYS A 83 1.39 -3.81 10.13
C LYS A 83 2.46 -3.09 10.93
N TYR A 84 3.54 -3.79 11.29
CA TYR A 84 4.64 -3.19 12.06
C TYR A 84 5.42 -2.13 11.28
N LEU A 85 5.50 -2.22 9.95
CA LEU A 85 6.09 -1.15 9.14
C LEU A 85 5.13 0.04 9.03
N LEU A 86 3.83 -0.23 8.90
CA LEU A 86 2.80 0.79 8.81
C LEU A 86 2.68 1.60 10.11
N ASP A 87 2.70 0.93 11.26
CA ASP A 87 2.57 1.54 12.59
C ASP A 87 3.87 2.19 13.07
N GLY A 88 4.97 2.12 12.29
CA GLY A 88 6.30 2.57 12.73
C GLY A 88 6.82 1.77 13.93
N GLY A 89 6.38 0.51 14.08
CA GLY A 89 6.73 -0.39 15.16
C GLY A 89 8.19 -0.80 15.11
N TRP A 90 9.08 -0.03 15.74
CA TRP A 90 10.45 -0.46 15.95
C TRP A 90 10.53 -1.50 17.07
N VAL A 91 11.38 -2.51 16.86
CA VAL A 91 11.70 -3.50 17.90
C VAL A 91 12.27 -2.77 19.12
N GLY A 92 11.56 -2.83 20.24
CA GLY A 92 11.93 -2.18 21.50
C GLY A 92 11.24 -0.84 21.79
N GLU A 93 10.44 -0.31 20.87
CA GLU A 93 9.69 0.95 21.07
C GLU A 93 8.30 0.75 21.70
N PHE A 94 7.73 -0.46 21.58
CA PHE A 94 6.45 -0.85 22.19
C PHE A 94 6.61 -2.06 23.13
N PRO A 95 5.91 -2.11 24.28
CA PRO A 95 5.97 -3.25 25.19
C PRO A 95 5.43 -4.51 24.49
N THR A 96 6.22 -5.58 24.58
CA THR A 96 5.90 -6.92 24.05
C THR A 96 5.35 -7.83 25.14
#